data_AF-A0A0M3K6K4-F1
#
_entry.id   AF-A0A0M3K6K4-F1
#
_cell.length_a   1.000
_cell.length_b   1.000
_cell.length_c   1.000
_cell.angle_alpha   90.00
_cell.angle_beta   90.00
_cell.angle_gamma   90.00
#
_symmetry.space_group_name_H-M   'P 1'
#
loop_
_entity.id
_entity.type
_entity.pdbx_description
1 polymer ?
#
loop_
_entity_poly.entity_id
_entity_poly.type
_entity_poly.pdbx_seq_one_letter_code
_entity_poly.pdbx_strand_id
1 'polypeptide(L)'
;MTKTIVERLRNTLLKSSENSENTPNIKTNRFSAAVATAFCHINRFKKENDGGEGRIVIVNVGYDVSREQNSLMNIFFSAHKQNIVVSVADIGNSSPVLQQACDITAGRYFKVDKPSNLLQYLMCNALHSSENVSIFKPALDTSVDYRALCQCHAKPVLIGYVCSVCLSVQCKFNPICPMCKLVFDFFNK
;
A
#
# COMPACT_ATOMS: atom_id res chain seq x y z
N MET A 1 -3.25 3.18 -27.36
CA MET A 1 -2.37 4.32 -27.01
C MET A 1 -2.04 4.43 -25.53
N THR A 2 -2.98 4.18 -24.60
CA THR A 2 -2.72 4.26 -23.15
C THR A 2 -1.69 3.24 -22.63
N LYS A 3 -1.75 1.99 -23.12
CA LYS A 3 -0.78 0.93 -22.76
C LYS A 3 0.68 1.35 -23.04
N THR A 4 0.93 2.05 -24.14
CA THR A 4 2.28 2.46 -24.56
C THR A 4 2.91 3.49 -23.62
N ILE A 5 2.12 4.39 -23.03
CA ILE A 5 2.62 5.41 -22.09
C ILE A 5 2.96 4.77 -20.75
N VAL A 6 2.07 3.92 -20.22
CA VAL A 6 2.30 3.21 -18.95
C VAL A 6 3.51 2.31 -19.07
N GLU A 7 3.68 1.63 -20.21
CA GLU A 7 4.82 0.76 -20.48
C GLU A 7 6.12 1.55 -20.65
N ARG A 8 6.08 2.73 -21.29
CA ARG A 8 7.22 3.65 -21.30
C ARG A 8 7.59 4.14 -19.91
N LEU A 9 6.61 4.54 -19.08
CA LEU A 9 6.86 4.96 -17.70
C LEU A 9 7.48 3.82 -16.88
N ARG A 10 6.95 2.60 -17.01
CA ARG A 10 7.54 1.41 -16.38
C ARG A 10 8.96 1.18 -16.84
N ASN A 11 9.23 1.25 -18.14
CA ASN A 11 10.57 1.05 -18.68
C ASN A 11 11.53 2.14 -18.22
N THR A 12 11.08 3.39 -18.09
CA THR A 12 11.89 4.47 -17.52
C THR A 12 12.18 4.23 -16.03
N LEU A 13 11.18 3.79 -15.25
CA LEU A 13 11.36 3.45 -13.83
C LEU A 13 12.33 2.27 -13.64
N LEU A 14 12.22 1.25 -14.49
CA LEU A 14 13.14 0.11 -14.48
C LEU A 14 14.57 0.55 -14.85
N LYS A 15 14.73 1.39 -15.87
CA LYS A 15 16.04 1.97 -16.22
C LYS A 15 16.65 2.82 -15.10
N SER A 16 15.83 3.61 -14.40
CA SER A 16 16.32 4.38 -13.24
C SER A 16 16.72 3.48 -12.07
N SER A 17 16.04 2.34 -11.90
CA SER A 17 16.40 1.35 -10.89
C SER A 17 17.69 0.59 -11.25
N GLU A 18 17.98 0.39 -12.53
CA GLU A 18 19.19 -0.30 -12.98
C GLU A 18 20.45 0.58 -12.81
N ASN A 19 20.30 1.90 -12.88
CA ASN A 19 21.40 2.83 -12.60
C ASN A 19 21.79 2.89 -11.11
N SER A 20 20.98 2.34 -10.18
CA SER A 20 21.18 2.54 -8.75
C SER A 20 21.95 1.46 -8.00
N GLU A 21 22.29 0.27 -8.54
CA GLU A 21 23.21 -0.66 -7.85
C GLU A 21 23.66 -1.88 -8.68
N ASN A 22 24.98 -2.06 -8.77
CA ASN A 22 25.72 -3.24 -9.27
C ASN A 22 25.65 -4.47 -8.31
N THR A 23 24.56 -4.69 -7.57
CA THR A 23 24.46 -5.84 -6.64
C THR A 23 23.47 -6.91 -7.15
N PRO A 24 23.94 -8.13 -7.45
CA PRO A 24 23.11 -9.18 -8.01
C PRO A 24 22.42 -9.93 -6.87
N ASN A 25 21.30 -9.42 -6.36
CA ASN A 25 20.18 -10.22 -5.87
C ASN A 25 19.12 -9.33 -5.25
N ILE A 26 17.87 -9.57 -5.66
CA ILE A 26 16.63 -8.97 -5.16
C ILE A 26 16.30 -7.59 -5.77
N LYS A 27 15.71 -7.61 -6.98
CA LYS A 27 14.86 -6.53 -7.51
C LYS A 27 13.56 -6.43 -6.68
N THR A 28 13.63 -6.08 -5.40
CA THR A 28 12.43 -5.79 -4.59
C THR A 28 12.13 -4.32 -4.61
N ASN A 29 10.89 -3.99 -4.94
CA ASN A 29 10.35 -2.67 -4.78
C ASN A 29 10.37 -2.31 -3.28
N ARG A 30 11.26 -1.40 -2.84
CA ARG A 30 11.34 -0.95 -1.43
C ARG A 30 10.24 0.08 -1.13
N PHE A 31 8.99 -0.28 -1.40
CA PHE A 31 7.86 0.64 -1.31
C PHE A 31 7.54 0.98 0.14
N SER A 32 7.53 -0.01 1.03
CA SER A 32 7.34 0.16 2.47
C SER A 32 8.32 1.17 3.09
N ALA A 33 9.61 1.07 2.76
CA ALA A 33 10.64 1.97 3.26
C ALA A 33 10.44 3.42 2.77
N ALA A 34 10.16 3.61 1.48
CA ALA A 34 9.92 4.94 0.91
C ALA A 34 8.68 5.63 1.49
N VAL A 35 7.62 4.85 1.73
CA VAL A 35 6.39 5.36 2.34
C VAL A 35 6.66 5.73 3.81
N ALA A 36 7.39 4.90 4.56
CA ALA A 36 7.76 5.18 5.94
C ALA A 36 8.60 6.46 6.07
N THR A 37 9.59 6.68 5.20
CA THR A 37 10.40 7.90 5.23
C THR A 37 9.56 9.14 4.94
N ALA A 38 8.64 9.08 3.97
CA ALA A 38 7.72 10.17 3.67
C ALA A 38 6.85 10.53 4.89
N PHE A 39 6.33 9.52 5.61
CA PHE A 39 5.59 9.76 6.85
C PHE A 39 6.45 10.40 7.93
N CYS A 40 7.69 9.92 8.13
CA CYS A 40 8.61 10.52 9.10
C CYS A 40 8.90 11.99 8.79
N HIS A 41 9.07 12.35 7.51
CA HIS A 41 9.27 13.74 7.10
C HIS A 41 8.06 14.62 7.40
N ILE A 42 6.85 14.15 7.09
CA ILE A 42 5.62 14.90 7.38
C ILE A 42 5.42 15.03 8.88
N ASN A 43 5.70 13.98 9.64
CA ASN A 43 5.55 14.01 11.10
C ASN A 43 6.56 14.99 11.74
N ARG A 44 7.78 15.07 11.19
CA ARG A 44 8.75 16.09 11.57
C ARG A 44 8.22 17.50 11.24
N PHE A 45 7.72 17.72 10.03
CA PHE A 45 7.16 19.01 9.61
C PHE A 45 5.99 19.46 10.49
N LYS A 46 5.09 18.53 10.84
CA LYS A 46 3.93 18.76 11.71
C LYS A 46 4.33 19.09 13.15
N LYS A 47 5.48 18.59 13.60
CA LYS A 47 6.04 18.93 14.93
C LYS A 47 6.72 20.31 14.92
N GLU A 48 7.32 20.69 13.79
CA GLU A 48 7.95 22.01 13.62
C GLU A 48 6.91 23.13 13.38
N ASN A 49 5.74 22.80 12.81
CA ASN A 49 4.64 23.73 12.54
C ASN A 49 3.36 23.28 13.24
N ASP A 50 3.05 23.88 14.39
CA ASP A 50 1.78 23.66 15.09
C ASP A 50 0.61 24.10 14.18
N GLY A 51 -0.19 23.13 13.73
CA GLY A 51 -1.30 23.35 12.80
C GLY A 51 -1.05 22.90 11.36
N GLY A 52 0.12 22.34 11.05
CA GLY A 52 0.39 21.76 9.73
C GLY A 52 -0.45 20.50 9.45
N GLU A 53 -1.28 20.55 8.40
CA GLU A 53 -1.93 19.33 7.88
C GLU A 53 -0.98 18.57 6.95
N GLY A 54 -0.87 17.26 7.18
CA GLY A 54 -0.06 16.35 6.37
C GLY A 54 -0.91 15.52 5.42
N ARG A 55 -0.57 15.51 4.13
CA ARG A 55 -1.19 14.62 3.14
C ARG A 55 -0.13 13.95 2.29
N ILE A 56 -0.33 12.67 2.02
CA ILE A 56 0.51 11.89 1.10
C ILE A 56 -0.32 11.49 -0.10
N VAL A 57 0.26 11.68 -1.30
CA VAL A 57 -0.30 11.17 -2.55
C VAL A 57 0.63 10.11 -3.09
N ILE A 58 0.10 8.90 -3.26
CA ILE A 58 0.83 7.76 -3.81
C ILE A 58 0.39 7.58 -5.26
N VAL A 59 1.33 7.65 -6.19
CA VAL A 59 1.08 7.34 -7.60
C VAL A 59 1.57 5.92 -7.89
N ASN A 60 0.62 4.99 -8.05
CA ASN A 60 0.95 3.61 -8.35
C ASN A 60 1.02 3.39 -9.87
N VAL A 61 2.19 2.95 -10.34
CA VAL A 61 2.43 2.53 -11.73
C VAL A 61 2.77 1.03 -11.80
N GLY A 62 3.20 0.48 -10.67
CA GLY A 62 3.77 -0.85 -10.54
C GLY A 62 2.73 -1.97 -10.41
N TYR A 63 3.25 -3.18 -10.34
CA TYR A 63 2.47 -4.39 -10.10
C TYR A 63 2.86 -4.92 -8.71
N ASP A 64 1.81 -5.16 -7.91
CA ASP A 64 1.78 -5.96 -6.70
C ASP A 64 2.62 -5.49 -5.49
N VAL A 65 1.94 -4.91 -4.49
CA VAL A 65 2.49 -4.57 -3.16
C VAL A 65 2.15 -5.63 -2.09
N SER A 66 1.58 -6.77 -2.48
CA SER A 66 1.04 -7.77 -1.54
C SER A 66 2.11 -8.40 -0.65
N ARG A 67 3.36 -8.49 -1.11
CA ARG A 67 4.48 -9.03 -0.30
C ARG A 67 4.78 -8.19 0.94
N GLU A 68 4.59 -6.89 0.86
CA GLU A 68 4.87 -5.94 1.95
C GLU A 68 3.59 -5.52 2.69
N GLN A 69 2.45 -6.19 2.47
CA GLN A 69 1.17 -5.78 3.05
C GLN A 69 1.25 -5.59 4.57
N ASN A 70 1.84 -6.52 5.32
CA ASN A 70 1.91 -6.41 6.78
C ASN A 70 2.64 -5.14 7.23
N SER A 71 3.79 -4.85 6.60
CA SER A 71 4.56 -3.64 6.89
C SER A 71 3.80 -2.37 6.51
N LEU A 72 3.17 -2.37 5.34
CA LEU A 72 2.40 -1.24 4.83
C LEU A 72 1.17 -0.95 5.70
N MET A 73 0.44 -1.98 6.11
CA MET A 73 -0.73 -1.82 6.98
C MET A 73 -0.33 -1.19 8.32
N ASN A 74 0.78 -1.62 8.93
CA ASN A 74 1.29 -1.00 10.15
C ASN A 74 1.63 0.49 9.95
N ILE A 75 2.20 0.83 8.80
CA ILE A 75 2.50 2.22 8.44
C ILE A 75 1.18 3.02 8.27
N PHE A 76 0.18 2.49 7.59
CA PHE A 76 -1.10 3.17 7.37
C PHE A 76 -1.92 3.35 8.66
N PHE A 77 -1.91 2.37 9.57
CA PHE A 77 -2.51 2.53 10.90
C PHE A 77 -1.79 3.60 11.72
N SER A 78 -0.46 3.64 11.63
CA SER A 78 0.33 4.69 12.29
C SER A 78 0.04 6.07 11.71
N ALA A 79 -0.15 6.16 10.39
CA ALA A 79 -0.53 7.38 9.69
C ALA A 79 -1.92 7.88 10.11
N HIS A 80 -2.90 6.98 10.20
CA HIS A 80 -4.24 7.29 10.69
C HIS A 80 -4.20 7.88 12.10
N LYS A 81 -3.40 7.27 13.01
CA LYS A 81 -3.22 7.79 14.38
C LYS A 81 -2.64 9.21 14.42
N GLN A 82 -1.82 9.59 13.44
CA GLN A 82 -1.24 10.93 13.32
C GLN A 82 -2.11 11.89 12.51
N ASN A 83 -3.33 11.49 12.10
CA ASN A 83 -4.24 12.24 11.23
C ASN A 83 -3.57 12.66 9.90
N ILE A 84 -2.82 11.74 9.27
CA ILE A 84 -2.23 11.96 7.95
C ILE A 84 -3.07 11.21 6.92
N VAL A 85 -3.62 11.94 5.96
CA VAL A 85 -4.49 11.38 4.91
C VAL A 85 -3.65 10.85 3.75
N VAL A 86 -3.95 9.65 3.26
CA VAL A 86 -3.27 9.03 2.12
C VAL A 86 -4.22 8.86 0.94
N SER A 87 -3.93 9.55 -0.16
CA SER A 87 -4.66 9.38 -1.42
C SER A 87 -3.82 8.60 -2.41
N VAL A 88 -4.46 7.70 -3.17
CA VAL A 88 -3.78 6.84 -4.13
C VAL A 88 -4.35 7.09 -5.53
N ALA A 89 -3.46 7.39 -6.47
CA ALA A 89 -3.72 7.44 -7.90
C ALA A 89 -3.18 6.17 -8.55
N ASP A 90 -4.06 5.26 -8.97
CA ASP A 90 -3.63 4.01 -9.61
C ASP A 90 -3.71 4.12 -11.13
N ILE A 91 -2.55 4.12 -11.79
CA ILE A 91 -2.42 4.13 -13.26
C ILE A 91 -2.32 2.70 -13.80
N GLY A 92 -1.95 1.75 -12.94
CA GLY A 92 -1.65 0.38 -13.29
C GLY A 92 -2.79 -0.57 -12.95
N ASN A 93 -2.43 -1.65 -12.25
CA ASN A 93 -3.38 -2.63 -11.77
C ASN A 93 -3.76 -2.28 -10.34
N SER A 94 -5.07 -2.31 -10.07
CA SER A 94 -5.62 -2.06 -8.74
C SER A 94 -5.01 -3.01 -7.71
N SER A 95 -4.41 -2.45 -6.67
CA SER A 95 -3.99 -3.22 -5.50
C SER A 95 -4.98 -3.08 -4.34
N PRO A 96 -5.48 -4.20 -3.77
CA PRO A 96 -6.38 -4.14 -2.62
C PRO A 96 -5.72 -3.50 -1.39
N VAL A 97 -4.40 -3.67 -1.22
CA VAL A 97 -3.66 -3.08 -0.10
C VAL A 97 -3.70 -1.55 -0.15
N LEU A 98 -3.58 -0.96 -1.35
CA LEU A 98 -3.64 0.49 -1.51
C LEU A 98 -5.07 1.03 -1.36
N GLN A 99 -6.09 0.23 -1.69
CA GLN A 99 -7.48 0.55 -1.40
C GLN A 99 -7.75 0.56 0.10
N GLN A 100 -7.24 -0.44 0.83
CA GLN A 100 -7.29 -0.48 2.31
C GLN A 100 -6.57 0.72 2.91
N ALA A 101 -5.45 1.16 2.34
CA ALA A 101 -4.72 2.34 2.80
C ALA A 101 -5.58 3.61 2.78
N CYS A 102 -6.30 3.83 1.67
CA CYS A 102 -7.21 4.96 1.54
C CYS A 102 -8.40 4.85 2.51
N ASP A 103 -8.98 3.67 2.70
CA ASP A 103 -10.10 3.47 3.62
C ASP A 103 -9.68 3.73 5.07
N ILE A 104 -8.55 3.18 5.52
CA ILE A 104 -8.00 3.38 6.86
C ILE A 104 -7.68 4.85 7.13
N THR A 105 -7.00 5.52 6.20
CA THR A 105 -6.60 6.93 6.39
C THR A 105 -7.67 7.94 6.00
N ALA A 106 -8.88 7.48 5.65
CA ALA A 106 -9.98 8.29 5.13
C ALA A 106 -9.59 9.15 3.90
N GLY A 107 -8.66 8.65 3.10
CA GLY A 107 -8.23 9.27 1.84
C GLY A 107 -9.02 8.79 0.62
N ARG A 108 -8.56 9.16 -0.58
CA ARG A 108 -9.24 8.82 -1.83
C ARG A 108 -8.40 7.88 -2.68
N TYR A 109 -9.03 6.79 -3.10
CA TYR A 109 -8.51 5.91 -4.14
C TYR A 109 -9.20 6.22 -5.46
N PHE A 110 -8.43 6.45 -6.52
CA PHE A 110 -9.00 6.62 -7.86
C PHE A 110 -8.12 5.94 -8.91
N LYS A 111 -8.79 5.32 -9.88
CA LYS A 111 -8.15 4.68 -11.02
C LYS A 111 -8.03 5.67 -12.17
N VAL A 112 -6.84 5.77 -12.75
CA VAL A 112 -6.51 6.67 -13.85
C VAL A 112 -6.55 5.89 -15.16
N ASP A 113 -7.69 5.92 -15.85
CA ASP A 113 -7.86 5.21 -17.13
C ASP A 113 -7.06 5.87 -18.27
N LYS A 114 -6.92 7.20 -18.21
CA LYS A 114 -6.15 8.00 -19.18
C LYS A 114 -4.96 8.66 -18.47
N PRO A 115 -3.74 8.14 -18.62
CA PRO A 115 -2.55 8.72 -17.98
C PRO A 115 -2.24 10.15 -18.47
N SER A 116 -2.71 10.55 -19.66
CA SER A 116 -2.60 11.93 -20.16
C SER A 116 -3.30 12.95 -19.28
N ASN A 117 -4.34 12.54 -18.55
CA ASN A 117 -5.17 13.44 -17.75
C ASN A 117 -4.79 13.35 -16.26
N LEU A 118 -3.63 12.78 -15.91
CA LEU A 118 -3.20 12.58 -14.53
C LEU A 118 -3.25 13.86 -13.70
N LEU A 119 -2.85 14.99 -14.28
CA LEU A 119 -2.92 16.30 -13.63
C LEU A 119 -4.36 16.65 -13.22
N GLN A 120 -5.32 16.47 -14.13
CA GLN A 120 -6.73 16.73 -13.84
C GLN A 120 -7.22 15.81 -12.71
N TYR A 121 -6.89 14.52 -12.74
CA TYR A 121 -7.25 13.60 -11.67
C TYR A 121 -6.66 14.00 -10.31
N LEU A 122 -5.39 14.41 -10.27
CA LEU A 122 -4.73 14.86 -9.05
C LEU A 122 -5.36 16.14 -8.50
N MET A 123 -5.59 17.14 -9.35
CA MET A 123 -6.25 18.39 -8.96
C MET A 123 -7.66 18.11 -8.41
N CYS A 124 -8.44 17.28 -9.09
CA CYS A 124 -9.83 16.98 -8.72
C CYS A 124 -9.98 16.01 -7.53
N ASN A 125 -8.97 15.24 -7.14
CA ASN A 125 -9.13 14.23 -6.08
C ASN A 125 -8.16 14.42 -4.92
N ALA A 126 -6.92 14.84 -5.19
CA ALA A 126 -5.84 14.83 -4.20
C ALA A 126 -5.62 16.19 -3.51
N LEU A 127 -6.01 17.32 -4.11
CA LEU A 127 -5.70 18.67 -3.61
C LEU A 127 -6.79 19.35 -2.78
N HIS A 128 -7.93 18.71 -2.53
CA HIS A 128 -9.03 19.35 -1.79
C HIS A 128 -8.65 19.63 -0.32
N SER A 129 -8.83 20.88 0.12
CA SER A 129 -8.76 21.26 1.54
C SER A 129 -9.67 20.39 2.41
N SER A 130 -9.26 20.12 3.65
CA SER A 130 -9.96 19.32 4.66
C SER A 130 -11.47 19.64 4.76
N GLU A 131 -11.81 20.92 4.60
CA GLU A 131 -13.19 21.44 4.66
C GLU A 131 -14.09 20.99 3.49
N ASN A 132 -13.52 20.73 2.31
CA ASN A 132 -14.26 20.39 1.08
C ASN A 132 -14.27 18.89 0.78
N VAL A 133 -13.76 18.06 1.70
CA VAL A 133 -13.70 16.60 1.51
C VAL A 133 -15.10 15.99 1.47
N SER A 134 -16.04 16.50 2.26
CA SER A 134 -17.44 16.04 2.34
C SER A 134 -18.23 16.32 1.06
N ILE A 135 -17.98 17.46 0.40
CA ILE A 135 -18.70 17.89 -0.81
C ILE A 135 -18.31 17.04 -2.02
N PHE A 136 -17.03 16.66 -2.10
CA PHE A 136 -16.47 15.85 -3.19
C PHE A 136 -16.19 14.42 -2.73
N LYS A 137 -17.06 13.80 -1.93
CA LYS A 137 -17.04 12.35 -1.74
C LYS A 137 -17.95 11.71 -2.81
N PRO A 138 -17.42 11.20 -3.94
CA PRO A 138 -18.13 10.15 -4.62
C PRO A 138 -18.31 8.99 -3.62
N ALA A 139 -19.46 8.33 -3.66
CA ALA A 139 -19.64 7.08 -2.94
C ALA A 139 -18.53 6.11 -3.39
N LEU A 140 -17.79 5.54 -2.44
CA LEU A 140 -16.82 4.51 -2.73
C LEU A 140 -17.62 3.24 -3.08
N ASP A 141 -18.05 3.10 -4.34
CA ASP A 141 -18.91 1.99 -4.79
C ASP A 141 -18.20 0.62 -4.78
N THR A 142 -16.90 0.59 -4.50
CA THR A 142 -16.12 -0.64 -4.45
C THR A 142 -15.92 -1.09 -3.02
N SER A 143 -16.62 -2.17 -2.63
CA SER A 143 -16.30 -2.92 -1.41
C SER A 143 -14.81 -3.26 -1.39
N VAL A 144 -14.09 -2.70 -0.42
CA VAL A 144 -12.66 -2.96 -0.25
C VAL A 144 -12.50 -4.38 0.31
N ASP A 145 -11.64 -5.17 -0.34
CA ASP A 145 -11.40 -6.54 0.06
C ASP A 145 -10.43 -6.60 1.24
N TYR A 146 -10.93 -6.92 2.44
CA TYR A 146 -10.16 -7.04 3.68
C TYR A 146 -9.66 -8.47 3.98
N ARG A 147 -9.80 -9.41 3.02
CA ARG A 147 -9.35 -10.79 3.24
C ARG A 147 -7.86 -10.85 3.56
N ALA A 148 -7.51 -11.68 4.54
CA ALA A 148 -6.12 -11.93 4.89
C ALA A 148 -5.40 -12.61 3.72
N LEU A 149 -4.18 -12.16 3.42
CA LEU A 149 -3.31 -12.83 2.47
C LEU A 149 -2.50 -13.92 3.18
N CYS A 150 -2.40 -15.10 2.58
CA CYS A 150 -1.51 -16.12 3.10
C CYS A 150 -0.03 -15.73 2.89
N GLN A 151 0.78 -15.87 3.92
CA GLN A 151 2.19 -15.52 3.86
C GLN A 151 2.98 -16.42 2.88
N CYS A 152 2.46 -17.61 2.56
CA CYS A 152 3.10 -18.56 1.64
C CYS A 152 3.03 -18.13 0.17
N HIS A 153 1.89 -17.57 -0.26
CA HIS A 153 1.63 -17.26 -1.68
C HIS A 153 1.23 -15.80 -1.94
N ALA A 154 1.03 -14.99 -0.91
CA ALA A 154 0.47 -13.64 -0.98
C ALA A 154 -0.90 -13.57 -1.68
N LYS A 155 -1.71 -14.63 -1.52
CA LYS A 155 -3.08 -14.73 -2.07
C LYS A 155 -4.13 -14.67 -0.97
N PRO A 156 -5.29 -14.05 -1.21
CA PRO A 156 -6.36 -13.98 -0.23
C PRO A 156 -6.89 -15.36 0.09
N VAL A 157 -7.11 -15.64 1.36
CA VAL A 157 -7.70 -16.89 1.84
C VAL A 157 -9.04 -16.62 2.53
N LEU A 158 -10.02 -17.51 2.29
CA LEU A 158 -11.30 -17.48 3.00
C LEU A 158 -11.19 -18.16 4.37
N ILE A 159 -10.44 -19.25 4.44
CA ILE A 159 -10.12 -19.99 5.66
C ILE A 159 -8.60 -20.13 5.71
N GLY A 160 -7.99 -19.75 6.83
CA GLY A 160 -6.55 -19.81 7.03
C GLY A 160 -6.20 -20.25 8.45
N TYR A 161 -5.00 -20.82 8.60
CA TYR A 161 -4.42 -21.19 9.89
C TYR A 161 -3.54 -20.07 10.41
N VAL A 162 -3.70 -19.69 11.67
CA VAL A 162 -2.94 -18.60 12.30
C VAL A 162 -1.93 -19.20 13.27
N CYS A 163 -0.67 -18.77 13.19
CA CYS A 163 0.32 -19.11 14.20
C CYS A 163 0.06 -18.31 15.49
N SER A 164 0.00 -18.96 16.65
CA SER A 164 -0.21 -18.31 17.94
C SER A 164 0.92 -17.38 18.37
N VAL A 165 2.13 -17.59 17.86
CA VAL A 165 3.32 -16.81 18.25
C VAL A 165 3.54 -15.61 17.32
N CYS A 166 3.59 -15.83 16.01
CA CYS A 166 3.91 -14.76 15.05
C CYS A 166 2.68 -14.18 14.31
N LEU A 167 1.47 -14.69 14.59
CA LEU A 167 0.22 -14.29 13.94
C LEU A 167 0.22 -14.41 12.41
N SER A 168 1.17 -15.16 11.83
CA SER A 168 1.23 -15.39 10.39
C SER A 168 0.06 -16.24 9.92
N VAL A 169 -0.65 -15.80 8.87
CA VAL A 169 -1.75 -16.54 8.24
C VAL A 169 -1.22 -17.48 7.15
N GLN A 170 -1.61 -18.75 7.20
CA GLN A 170 -1.22 -19.80 6.27
C GLN A 170 -2.43 -20.37 5.54
N CYS A 171 -2.29 -20.68 4.25
CA CYS A 171 -3.37 -21.25 3.43
C CYS A 171 -3.60 -22.75 3.67
N LYS A 172 -2.61 -23.45 4.20
CA LYS A 172 -2.65 -24.87 4.54
C LYS A 172 -1.98 -25.04 5.90
N PHE A 173 -2.43 -26.03 6.63
CA PHE A 173 -1.80 -26.42 7.88
C PHE A 173 -0.37 -26.94 7.60
N ASN A 174 0.59 -26.50 8.41
CA ASN A 174 1.96 -26.99 8.39
C ASN A 174 2.38 -27.22 9.85
N PRO A 175 2.91 -28.41 10.23
CA PRO A 175 3.37 -28.68 11.60
C PRO A 175 4.50 -27.76 12.07
N ILE A 176 5.22 -27.11 11.14
CA ILE A 176 6.24 -26.13 11.45
C ILE A 176 5.85 -24.80 10.80
N CYS A 177 5.82 -23.72 11.59
CA CYS A 177 5.56 -22.40 11.04
C CYS A 177 6.70 -21.97 10.09
N PRO A 178 6.45 -21.60 8.82
CA PRO A 178 7.50 -21.20 7.90
C PRO A 178 8.16 -19.86 8.29
N MET A 179 7.50 -19.04 9.12
CA MET A 179 8.00 -17.72 9.50
C MET A 179 8.83 -17.75 10.79
N CYS A 180 8.29 -18.33 11.87
CA CYS A 180 8.99 -18.38 13.17
C CYS A 180 9.65 -19.73 13.47
N LYS A 181 9.50 -20.73 12.59
CA LYS A 181 10.03 -22.10 12.76
C LYS A 181 9.54 -22.81 14.03
N LEU A 182 8.46 -22.32 14.64
CA LEU A 182 7.81 -22.98 15.77
C LEU A 182 7.22 -24.31 15.31
N VAL A 183 7.51 -25.36 16.08
CA VAL A 183 6.85 -26.67 15.95
C VAL A 183 5.53 -26.59 16.71
N PHE A 184 4.43 -26.93 16.05
CA PHE A 184 3.14 -26.99 16.71
C PHE A 184 2.95 -28.37 17.35
N ASP A 185 3.09 -28.43 18.68
CA ASP A 185 2.81 -29.65 19.45
C ASP A 185 1.31 -29.80 19.69
N PHE A 186 0.66 -30.64 18.88
CA PHE A 186 -0.74 -31.04 19.08
C PHE A 186 -0.90 -32.31 19.93
N PHE A 187 0.20 -33.01 20.22
CA PHE A 187 0.19 -34.33 20.86
C PHE A 187 0.62 -34.33 22.34
N ASN A 188 0.73 -33.17 22.99
CA ASN A 188 0.86 -33.13 24.45
C ASN A 188 -0.53 -33.17 25.10
N LYS A 189 -1.17 -34.34 25.03
CA LYS A 189 -2.19 -34.79 25.98
C LYS A 189 -2.24 -36.31 26.06
#